data_AF-A0A3D5B8X3-F1
#
_entry.id   AF-A0A3D5B8X3-F1
#
_cell.length_a   1.000
_cell.length_b   1.000
_cell.length_c   1.000
_cell.angle_alpha   90.00
_cell.angle_beta   90.00
_cell.angle_gamma   90.00
#
_symmetry.space_group_name_H-M   'P 1'
#
loop_
_entity.id
_entity.type
_entity.pdbx_description
1 polymer ?
#
loop_
_entity_poly.entity_id
_entity_poly.type
_entity_poly.pdbx_seq_one_letter_code
_entity_poly.pdbx_strand_id
1 'polypeptide(L)'
;MKKLTLIPIIAVLLLLGILLVTVPQGVIADPLSQSSYQTPTPNADGQIIYTVEEGDNCTRIFLLTGVSIENIILLNNLDEDCSISPSQQLLLATVAPATATPEGPTPTPTQAPPTPTPFAGTAKVCVSLFEDLDGNQMRTTGEFYLAGGVVSINNREGSFSQTWNTIGGDPDLVELNCLENVSEGEYNLSMGIPAGYNATTTLNYALTVTAGDTVMVDFGAQPSSQVSPTEDVTQGEGRSPLFLIIGLFLLAGGAGLAFFFIRSRQN
;
A
#
# COMPACT_ATOMS: atom_id res chain seq x y z
N MET A 1 -1.25 97.04 37.18
CA MET A 1 -0.77 95.78 36.57
C MET A 1 -1.04 94.63 37.55
N LYS A 2 -1.46 93.44 37.08
CA LYS A 2 -1.86 92.22 37.85
C LYS A 2 -3.36 92.00 38.20
N LYS A 3 -4.30 92.28 37.28
CA LYS A 3 -5.68 91.71 37.37
C LYS A 3 -5.99 90.66 36.30
N LEU A 4 -5.04 90.34 35.42
CA LEU A 4 -5.25 89.46 34.25
C LEU A 4 -4.92 87.98 34.49
N THR A 5 -4.48 87.59 35.69
CA THR A 5 -4.06 86.20 36.00
C THR A 5 -5.03 85.43 36.90
N LEU A 6 -6.03 86.09 37.51
CA LEU A 6 -6.95 85.44 38.46
C LEU A 6 -8.10 84.68 37.77
N ILE A 7 -8.61 85.21 36.66
CA ILE A 7 -9.73 84.64 35.91
C ILE A 7 -9.42 83.25 35.32
N PRO A 8 -8.25 82.97 34.69
CA PRO A 8 -7.98 81.63 34.19
C PRO A 8 -7.80 80.60 35.31
N ILE A 9 -7.32 81.00 36.49
CA ILE A 9 -7.15 80.10 37.64
C ILE A 9 -8.53 79.67 38.18
N ILE A 10 -9.47 80.60 38.28
CA ILE A 10 -10.84 80.29 38.71
C ILE A 10 -11.52 79.38 37.69
N ALA A 11 -11.34 79.62 36.39
CA ALA A 11 -11.91 78.76 35.35
C ALA A 11 -11.33 77.33 35.38
N VAL A 12 -10.03 77.17 35.63
CA VAL A 12 -9.38 75.85 35.77
C VAL A 12 -9.86 75.13 37.03
N LEU A 13 -10.02 75.83 38.15
CA LEU A 13 -10.56 75.23 39.38
C LEU A 13 -12.03 74.81 39.22
N LEU A 14 -12.82 75.56 38.46
CA LEU A 14 -14.21 75.22 38.17
C LEU A 14 -14.30 74.02 37.22
N LEU A 15 -13.45 73.95 36.20
CA LEU A 15 -13.34 72.79 35.30
C LEU A 15 -12.86 71.52 36.04
N LEU A 16 -11.91 71.65 36.97
CA LEU A 16 -11.45 70.54 37.79
C LEU A 16 -12.53 70.07 38.78
N GLY A 17 -13.30 71.00 39.33
CA GLY A 17 -14.46 70.68 40.18
C GLY A 17 -15.56 69.94 39.42
N ILE A 18 -15.87 70.36 38.19
CA ILE A 18 -16.84 69.66 37.34
C ILE A 18 -16.33 68.27 36.95
N LEU A 19 -15.03 68.12 36.66
CA LEU A 19 -14.42 66.83 36.34
C LEU A 19 -14.44 65.84 37.52
N LEU A 20 -14.38 66.32 38.76
CA LEU A 20 -14.47 65.48 39.97
C LEU A 20 -15.91 64.99 40.26
N VAL A 21 -16.94 65.72 39.82
CA VAL A 21 -18.35 65.37 40.06
C VAL A 21 -18.93 64.45 38.97
N THR A 22 -18.33 64.42 37.78
CA THR A 22 -18.79 63.56 36.67
C THR A 22 -18.14 62.17 36.64
N VAL A 23 -17.24 61.84 37.58
CA VAL A 23 -16.68 60.48 37.67
C VAL A 23 -17.73 59.57 38.30
N PRO A 24 -18.22 58.52 37.59
CA PRO A 24 -19.15 57.58 38.18
C PRO A 24 -18.43 56.81 39.28
N GLN A 25 -18.80 57.08 40.54
CA GLN A 25 -18.36 56.25 41.66
C GLN A 25 -19.12 54.93 41.58
N GLY A 26 -18.45 53.89 41.11
CA GLY A 26 -18.98 52.54 41.15
C GLY A 26 -19.18 52.12 42.59
N VAL A 27 -20.44 52.00 43.03
CA VAL A 27 -20.78 51.33 44.28
C VAL A 27 -20.58 49.84 44.02
N ILE A 28 -19.44 49.31 44.44
CA ILE A 28 -19.24 47.86 44.49
C ILE A 28 -20.03 47.40 45.72
N ALA A 29 -21.24 46.89 45.49
CA ALA A 29 -21.89 46.06 46.49
C ALA A 29 -21.02 44.80 46.63
N ASP A 30 -20.27 44.71 47.73
CA ASP A 30 -19.54 43.50 48.06
C ASP A 30 -20.60 42.39 48.21
N PRO A 31 -20.63 41.38 47.33
CA PRO A 31 -21.54 40.27 47.54
C PRO A 31 -21.11 39.65 48.87
N LEU A 32 -22.03 39.61 49.85
CA LEU A 32 -21.83 38.84 51.07
C LEU A 32 -21.20 37.52 50.67
N SER A 33 -19.94 37.30 51.07
CA SER A 33 -19.22 36.08 50.78
C SER A 33 -19.99 34.95 51.46
N GLN A 34 -20.90 34.33 50.73
CA GLN A 34 -21.59 33.14 51.23
C GLN A 34 -20.52 32.07 51.29
N SER A 35 -20.10 31.76 52.52
CA SER A 35 -19.28 30.60 52.83
C SER A 35 -19.98 29.39 52.21
N SER A 36 -19.44 28.88 51.10
CA SER A 36 -19.92 27.66 50.50
C SER A 36 -19.50 26.51 51.40
N TYR A 37 -20.41 26.07 52.27
CA TYR A 37 -20.21 24.85 53.01
C TYR A 37 -20.14 23.69 52.01
N GLN A 38 -19.01 22.99 51.96
CA GLN A 38 -18.89 21.79 51.14
C GLN A 38 -19.70 20.69 51.83
N THR A 39 -20.81 20.28 51.21
CA THR A 39 -21.57 19.13 51.69
C THR A 39 -20.71 17.88 51.56
N PRO A 40 -20.78 16.94 52.51
CA PRO A 40 -20.00 15.71 52.44
C PRO A 40 -20.29 14.96 51.13
N THR A 41 -19.25 14.45 50.48
CA THR A 41 -19.41 13.58 49.30
C THR A 41 -19.85 12.19 49.76
N PRO A 42 -20.75 11.50 49.02
CA PRO A 42 -21.15 10.14 49.34
C PRO A 42 -19.96 9.18 49.45
N ASN A 43 -19.98 8.28 50.44
CA ASN A 43 -19.01 7.19 50.57
C ASN A 43 -19.24 6.09 49.50
N ALA A 44 -18.42 5.03 49.52
CA ALA A 44 -18.54 3.91 48.57
C ALA A 44 -19.91 3.21 48.59
N ASP A 45 -20.60 3.27 49.74
CA ASP A 45 -21.94 2.72 49.95
C ASP A 45 -23.06 3.74 49.60
N GLY A 46 -22.69 4.92 49.09
CA GLY A 46 -23.63 5.98 48.71
C GLY A 46 -24.15 6.82 49.89
N GLN A 47 -23.57 6.70 51.08
CA GLN A 47 -23.99 7.43 52.28
C GLN A 47 -23.29 8.79 52.39
N ILE A 48 -24.06 9.85 52.63
CA ILE A 48 -23.55 11.18 52.95
C ILE A 48 -23.53 11.31 54.47
N ILE A 49 -22.33 11.40 55.05
CA ILE A 49 -22.12 11.41 56.50
C ILE A 49 -21.54 12.75 56.93
N TYR A 50 -22.13 13.36 57.97
CA TYR A 50 -21.63 14.56 58.64
C TYR A 50 -21.07 14.21 60.00
N THR A 51 -19.88 14.73 60.33
CA THR A 51 -19.30 14.55 61.68
C THR A 51 -19.60 15.80 62.49
N VAL A 52 -20.29 15.62 63.62
CA VAL A 52 -20.72 16.73 64.51
C VAL A 52 -19.50 17.43 65.11
N GLU A 53 -19.41 18.74 64.92
CA GLU A 53 -18.35 19.56 65.51
C GLU A 53 -18.72 20.05 66.92
N GLU A 54 -17.72 20.54 67.67
CA GLU A 54 -17.98 21.10 69.00
C GLU A 54 -18.88 22.35 68.89
N GLY A 55 -20.00 22.34 69.63
CA GLY A 55 -20.99 23.43 69.61
C GLY A 55 -22.04 23.32 68.49
N ASP A 56 -22.07 22.23 67.73
CA ASP A 56 -23.15 21.97 66.77
C ASP A 56 -24.47 21.60 67.45
N ASN A 57 -25.56 22.00 66.80
CA ASN A 57 -26.92 21.54 67.08
C ASN A 57 -27.61 21.26 65.75
N CYS A 58 -28.73 20.53 65.77
CA CYS A 58 -29.39 20.12 64.52
C CYS A 58 -29.87 21.31 63.67
N THR A 59 -30.22 22.44 64.28
CA THR A 59 -30.55 23.67 63.54
C THR A 59 -29.35 24.19 62.76
N ARG A 60 -28.16 24.20 63.35
CA ARG A 60 -26.92 24.61 62.67
C ARG A 60 -26.60 23.65 61.52
N ILE A 61 -26.72 22.35 61.73
CA ILE A 61 -26.47 21.33 60.70
C ILE A 61 -27.48 21.46 59.55
N PHE A 62 -28.76 21.69 59.84
CA PHE A 62 -29.78 21.98 58.83
C PHE A 62 -29.41 23.21 57.99
N LEU A 63 -28.95 24.30 58.61
CA LEU A 63 -28.54 25.50 57.89
C LEU A 63 -27.29 25.29 57.02
N LEU A 64 -26.38 24.42 57.45
CA LEU A 64 -25.15 24.11 56.71
C LEU A 64 -25.40 23.14 55.54
N THR A 65 -26.27 22.16 55.73
CA THR A 65 -26.42 21.01 54.81
C THR A 65 -27.72 21.05 54.01
N GLY A 66 -28.71 21.82 54.46
CA GLY A 66 -30.06 21.87 53.90
C GLY A 66 -30.96 20.68 54.26
N VAL A 67 -30.45 19.70 55.03
CA VAL A 67 -31.23 18.51 55.42
C VAL A 67 -32.07 18.81 56.64
N SER A 68 -33.40 18.65 56.52
CA SER A 68 -34.34 18.99 57.60
C SER A 68 -34.02 18.25 58.90
N ILE A 69 -34.27 18.91 60.03
CA ILE A 69 -34.03 18.35 61.37
C ILE A 69 -34.78 17.02 61.53
N GLU A 70 -36.03 16.95 61.05
CA GLU A 70 -36.83 15.73 61.05
C GLU A 70 -36.15 14.58 60.29
N ASN A 71 -35.58 14.85 59.11
CA ASN A 71 -34.85 13.83 58.35
C ASN A 71 -33.58 13.39 59.07
N ILE A 72 -32.86 14.31 59.74
CA ILE A 72 -31.68 13.97 60.54
C ILE A 72 -32.06 13.03 61.69
N ILE A 73 -33.16 13.33 62.40
CA ILE A 73 -33.68 12.49 63.50
C ILE A 73 -34.04 11.10 62.98
N LEU A 74 -34.83 11.02 61.90
CA LEU A 74 -35.30 9.76 61.33
C LEU A 74 -34.16 8.88 60.81
N LEU A 75 -33.19 9.47 60.09
CA LEU A 75 -32.07 8.73 59.50
C LEU A 75 -31.08 8.20 60.55
N ASN A 76 -31.01 8.83 61.72
CA ASN A 76 -30.04 8.52 62.76
C ASN A 76 -30.66 7.96 64.04
N ASN A 77 -31.98 7.75 64.06
CA ASN A 77 -32.74 7.28 65.22
C ASN A 77 -32.47 8.11 66.49
N LEU A 78 -32.50 9.44 66.33
CA LEU A 78 -32.37 10.38 67.45
C LEU A 78 -33.72 10.55 68.18
N ASP A 79 -33.66 11.17 69.36
CA ASP A 79 -34.82 11.65 70.11
C ASP A 79 -35.46 12.90 69.46
N GLU A 80 -36.67 13.24 69.88
CA GLU A 80 -37.43 14.40 69.35
C GLU A 80 -36.70 15.73 69.56
N ASP A 81 -35.86 15.84 70.59
CA ASP A 81 -35.06 17.03 70.88
C ASP A 81 -33.75 17.09 70.06
N CYS A 82 -33.48 16.09 69.21
CA CYS A 82 -32.31 15.99 68.35
C CYS A 82 -30.99 16.11 69.12
N SER A 83 -30.82 15.28 70.14
CA SER A 83 -29.65 15.29 71.01
C SER A 83 -28.43 14.71 70.28
N ILE A 84 -27.43 15.55 70.02
CA ILE A 84 -26.19 15.18 69.32
C ILE A 84 -24.95 15.52 70.16
N SER A 85 -23.91 14.70 70.03
CA SER A 85 -22.62 14.90 70.73
C SER A 85 -21.48 15.19 69.74
N PRO A 86 -20.44 15.95 70.15
CA PRO A 86 -19.25 16.14 69.31
C PRO A 86 -18.63 14.82 68.85
N SER A 87 -18.12 14.79 67.62
CA SER A 87 -17.57 13.61 66.91
C SER A 87 -18.58 12.51 66.57
N GLN A 88 -19.87 12.70 66.81
CA GLN A 88 -20.91 11.79 66.34
C GLN A 88 -21.02 11.87 64.81
N GLN A 89 -21.14 10.72 64.14
CA GLN A 89 -21.42 10.66 62.70
C GLN A 89 -22.92 10.60 62.47
N LEU A 90 -23.43 11.52 61.65
CA LEU A 90 -24.84 11.62 61.26
C LEU A 90 -24.97 11.31 59.77
N LEU A 91 -25.80 10.32 59.45
CA LEU A 91 -26.27 10.05 58.10
C LEU A 91 -27.24 11.15 57.67
N LEU A 92 -26.87 11.91 56.64
CA LEU A 92 -27.67 13.00 56.10
C LEU A 92 -28.52 12.57 54.91
N ALA A 93 -28.01 11.64 54.10
CA ALA A 93 -28.74 11.06 52.97
C ALA A 93 -28.05 9.79 52.47
N THR A 94 -28.80 8.97 51.73
CA THR A 94 -28.27 7.87 50.93
C THR A 94 -28.60 8.12 49.47
N VAL A 95 -27.58 8.19 48.62
CA VAL A 95 -27.73 8.21 47.17
C VAL A 95 -27.43 6.81 46.63
N ALA A 96 -28.12 6.41 45.56
CA ALA A 96 -27.78 5.15 44.91
C ALA A 96 -26.31 5.21 44.45
N PRO A 97 -25.49 4.16 44.71
CA PRO A 97 -24.12 4.14 44.26
C PRO A 97 -24.09 4.31 42.74
N ALA A 98 -23.19 5.18 42.26
CA ALA A 98 -23.00 5.37 40.84
C ALA A 98 -22.67 4.02 40.20
N THR A 99 -23.53 3.56 39.29
CA THR A 99 -23.27 2.36 38.49
C THR A 99 -21.92 2.52 37.81
N ALA A 100 -21.00 1.58 38.03
CA ALA A 100 -19.73 1.57 37.35
C ALA A 100 -19.95 1.72 35.84
N THR A 101 -19.29 2.70 35.24
CA THR A 101 -19.28 2.83 33.78
C THR A 101 -18.71 1.53 33.21
N PRO A 102 -19.36 0.87 32.24
CA PRO A 102 -18.83 -0.35 31.66
C PRO A 102 -17.43 -0.09 31.09
N GLU A 103 -16.52 -1.03 31.30
CA GLU A 103 -15.16 -0.98 30.76
C GLU A 103 -15.24 -0.71 29.25
N GLY A 104 -14.42 0.23 28.79
CA GLY A 104 -14.35 0.63 27.39
C GLY A 104 -13.99 -0.53 26.46
N PRO A 105 -14.12 -0.34 25.14
CA PRO A 105 -13.91 -1.42 24.17
C PRO A 105 -12.52 -2.04 24.33
N THR A 106 -12.49 -3.36 24.45
CA THR A 106 -11.29 -4.19 24.40
C THR A 106 -10.47 -3.84 23.15
N PRO A 107 -9.14 -3.67 23.23
CA PRO A 107 -8.34 -3.38 22.05
C PRO A 107 -8.52 -4.50 21.02
N THR A 108 -8.98 -4.14 19.83
CA THR A 108 -9.01 -5.02 18.66
C THR A 108 -7.57 -5.50 18.40
N PRO A 109 -7.33 -6.81 18.24
CA PRO A 109 -6.00 -7.31 17.96
C PRO A 109 -5.46 -6.63 16.69
N THR A 110 -4.32 -5.96 16.83
CA THR A 110 -3.57 -5.41 15.70
C THR A 110 -3.16 -6.58 14.82
N GLN A 111 -3.53 -6.53 13.54
CA GLN A 111 -3.09 -7.52 12.56
C GLN A 111 -1.56 -7.56 12.56
N ALA A 112 -1.01 -8.77 12.56
CA ALA A 112 0.43 -8.95 12.47
C ALA A 112 0.96 -8.24 11.21
N PRO A 113 2.16 -7.63 11.27
CA PRO A 113 2.79 -7.08 10.08
C PRO A 113 2.91 -8.18 9.02
N PRO A 114 2.80 -7.84 7.72
CA PRO A 114 3.00 -8.82 6.66
C PRO A 114 4.38 -9.45 6.83
N THR A 115 4.43 -10.78 6.89
CA THR A 115 5.68 -11.52 6.78
C THR A 115 6.31 -11.14 5.44
N PRO A 116 7.61 -10.78 5.38
CA PRO A 116 8.27 -10.54 4.10
C PRO A 116 8.12 -11.79 3.24
N THR A 117 7.47 -11.65 2.07
CA THR A 117 7.52 -12.67 1.03
C THR A 117 9.00 -12.91 0.72
N PRO A 118 9.50 -14.16 0.76
CA PRO A 118 10.87 -14.44 0.37
C PRO A 118 11.15 -13.80 -0.99
N PHE A 119 12.24 -13.05 -1.08
CA PHE A 119 12.69 -12.53 -2.36
C PHE A 119 13.11 -13.74 -3.20
N ALA A 120 12.30 -14.10 -4.21
CA ALA A 120 12.71 -15.04 -5.22
C ALA A 120 13.91 -14.41 -5.94
N GLY A 121 15.11 -14.93 -5.66
CA GLY A 121 16.30 -14.39 -6.27
C GLY A 121 16.32 -14.68 -7.77
N THR A 122 17.14 -13.93 -8.48
CA THR A 122 17.32 -14.10 -9.92
C THR A 122 18.68 -14.71 -10.24
N ALA A 123 18.78 -15.29 -11.41
CA ALA A 123 19.95 -15.94 -11.96
C ALA A 123 20.25 -15.42 -13.37
N LYS A 124 21.39 -15.82 -13.89
CA LYS A 124 21.83 -15.54 -15.26
C LYS A 124 21.90 -16.84 -16.06
N VAL A 125 21.30 -16.86 -17.25
CA VAL A 125 21.37 -18.01 -18.16
C VAL A 125 22.06 -17.59 -19.45
N CYS A 126 23.19 -18.22 -19.74
CA CYS A 126 23.97 -17.97 -20.94
C CYS A 126 23.95 -19.21 -21.83
N VAL A 127 23.83 -19.00 -23.12
CA VAL A 127 23.81 -20.08 -24.11
C VAL A 127 24.89 -19.85 -25.14
N SER A 128 25.67 -20.89 -25.41
CA SER A 128 26.67 -20.89 -26.49
C SER A 128 26.25 -21.90 -27.57
N LEU A 129 26.48 -21.52 -28.83
CA LEU A 129 26.41 -22.42 -29.97
C LEU A 129 27.79 -22.39 -30.62
N PHE A 130 28.44 -23.53 -30.78
CA PHE A 130 29.78 -23.64 -31.36
C PHE A 130 29.83 -24.61 -32.52
N GLU A 131 30.82 -24.42 -33.39
CA GLU A 131 31.12 -25.34 -34.48
C GLU A 131 31.92 -26.53 -33.94
N ASP A 132 31.27 -27.69 -33.86
CA ASP A 132 31.84 -28.93 -33.31
C ASP A 132 32.64 -29.67 -34.38
N LEU A 133 33.85 -29.19 -34.68
CA LEU A 133 34.63 -29.64 -35.84
C LEU A 133 35.13 -31.08 -35.69
N ASP A 134 35.35 -31.53 -34.45
CA ASP A 134 35.83 -32.88 -34.16
C ASP A 134 34.70 -33.87 -33.80
N GLY A 135 33.48 -33.39 -33.60
CA GLY A 135 32.29 -34.19 -33.35
C GLY A 135 32.20 -34.75 -31.93
N ASN A 136 32.95 -34.18 -30.99
CA ASN A 136 33.02 -34.66 -29.61
C ASN A 136 31.93 -34.04 -28.71
N GLN A 137 31.08 -33.15 -29.24
CA GLN A 137 29.97 -32.50 -28.55
C GLN A 137 30.37 -31.53 -27.42
N MET A 138 31.64 -31.17 -27.33
CA MET A 138 32.17 -30.26 -26.32
C MET A 138 33.09 -29.24 -26.97
N ARG A 139 32.94 -27.96 -26.59
CA ARG A 139 33.78 -26.92 -27.16
C ARG A 139 35.26 -27.15 -26.81
N THR A 140 36.10 -27.17 -27.82
CA THR A 140 37.56 -27.26 -27.71
C THR A 140 38.26 -26.01 -28.25
N THR A 141 39.56 -25.90 -27.99
CA THR A 141 40.37 -24.77 -28.48
C THR A 141 40.45 -24.80 -30.01
N GLY A 142 40.07 -23.70 -30.66
CA GLY A 142 40.02 -23.58 -32.11
C GLY A 142 38.61 -23.70 -32.70
N GLU A 143 37.60 -23.98 -31.86
CA GLU A 143 36.19 -23.96 -32.26
C GLU A 143 35.55 -22.60 -31.97
N PHE A 144 34.88 -22.06 -32.98
CA PHE A 144 34.28 -20.74 -32.94
C PHE A 144 32.80 -20.81 -32.54
N TYR A 145 32.28 -19.73 -31.97
CA TYR A 145 30.84 -19.58 -31.81
C TYR A 145 30.16 -19.38 -33.17
N LEU A 146 28.97 -19.95 -33.31
CA LEU A 146 28.12 -19.85 -34.49
C LEU A 146 27.00 -18.83 -34.27
N ALA A 147 26.83 -17.93 -35.23
CA ALA A 147 25.71 -17.00 -35.26
C ALA A 147 24.47 -17.63 -35.89
N GLY A 148 23.30 -17.04 -35.62
CA GLY A 148 22.06 -17.34 -36.35
C GLY A 148 21.28 -18.56 -35.85
N GLY A 149 21.80 -19.28 -34.86
CA GLY A 149 20.99 -20.18 -34.05
C GLY A 149 20.00 -19.40 -33.17
N VAL A 150 18.84 -19.97 -32.90
CA VAL A 150 17.75 -19.33 -32.14
C VAL A 150 17.52 -20.08 -30.84
N VAL A 151 17.68 -19.39 -29.72
CA VAL A 151 17.49 -19.95 -28.37
C VAL A 151 16.09 -19.59 -27.90
N SER A 152 15.34 -20.55 -27.36
CA SER A 152 14.06 -20.32 -26.69
C SER A 152 14.06 -20.96 -25.31
N ILE A 153 13.71 -20.19 -24.28
CA ILE A 153 13.55 -20.67 -22.91
C ILE A 153 12.13 -20.40 -22.43
N ASN A 154 11.51 -21.41 -21.83
CA ASN A 154 10.15 -21.35 -21.30
C ASN A 154 10.11 -21.96 -19.91
N ASN A 155 9.39 -21.35 -18.96
CA ASN A 155 9.19 -22.01 -17.68
C ASN A 155 8.08 -23.07 -17.77
N ARG A 156 8.10 -24.04 -16.84
CA ARG A 156 7.08 -25.11 -16.81
C ARG A 156 5.66 -24.59 -16.55
N GLU A 157 5.53 -23.45 -15.89
CA GLU A 157 4.26 -22.81 -15.55
C GLU A 157 3.65 -22.01 -16.72
N GLY A 158 4.41 -21.77 -17.79
CA GLY A 158 4.00 -20.99 -18.97
C GLY A 158 3.91 -19.48 -18.76
N SER A 159 4.33 -18.95 -17.60
CA SER A 159 4.34 -17.52 -17.29
C SER A 159 5.58 -16.78 -17.80
N PHE A 160 6.61 -17.51 -18.24
CA PHE A 160 7.85 -16.95 -18.77
C PHE A 160 8.22 -17.61 -20.10
N SER A 161 8.50 -16.78 -21.11
CA SER A 161 8.99 -17.20 -22.42
C SER A 161 9.88 -16.10 -22.99
N GLN A 162 11.11 -16.46 -23.38
CA GLN A 162 12.05 -15.55 -24.03
C GLN A 162 12.72 -16.24 -25.21
N THR A 163 13.11 -15.47 -26.21
CA THR A 163 13.80 -15.98 -27.41
C THR A 163 14.85 -14.98 -27.88
N TRP A 164 16.04 -15.46 -28.22
CA TRP A 164 17.13 -14.63 -28.71
C TRP A 164 18.02 -15.38 -29.71
N ASN A 165 18.81 -14.63 -30.47
CA ASN A 165 19.75 -15.20 -31.42
C ASN A 165 21.13 -15.38 -30.79
N THR A 166 21.80 -16.44 -31.20
CA THR A 166 23.22 -16.67 -30.93
C THR A 166 24.09 -15.73 -31.74
N ILE A 167 25.23 -15.38 -31.16
CA ILE A 167 26.27 -14.59 -31.80
C ILE A 167 27.42 -15.51 -32.19
N GLY A 168 28.09 -15.18 -33.29
CA GLY A 168 29.23 -15.93 -33.78
C GLY A 168 30.53 -15.17 -33.58
N GLY A 169 31.64 -15.90 -33.58
CA GLY A 169 32.98 -15.33 -33.49
C GLY A 169 33.90 -16.10 -32.54
N ASP A 170 35.07 -15.52 -32.30
CA ASP A 170 36.10 -16.11 -31.45
C ASP A 170 35.66 -16.07 -29.97
N PRO A 171 35.62 -17.21 -29.26
CA PRO A 171 35.29 -17.26 -27.83
C PRO A 171 36.14 -16.35 -26.93
N ASP A 172 37.36 -16.00 -27.35
CA ASP A 172 38.26 -15.13 -26.57
C ASP A 172 37.98 -13.63 -26.82
N LEU A 173 37.24 -13.29 -27.87
CA LEU A 173 36.99 -11.90 -28.28
C LEU A 173 35.52 -11.48 -28.20
N VAL A 174 34.61 -12.44 -28.05
CA VAL A 174 33.16 -12.22 -28.15
C VAL A 174 32.45 -12.65 -26.86
N GLU A 175 31.62 -11.76 -26.32
CA GLU A 175 30.81 -12.01 -25.12
C GLU A 175 29.42 -12.51 -25.48
N LEU A 176 29.05 -13.69 -24.99
CA LEU A 176 27.78 -14.36 -25.28
C LEU A 176 26.55 -13.57 -24.80
N ASN A 177 25.45 -13.68 -25.54
CA ASN A 177 24.16 -13.16 -25.13
C ASN A 177 23.59 -13.99 -23.97
N CYS A 178 23.68 -13.45 -22.76
CA CYS A 178 23.07 -14.01 -21.57
C CYS A 178 21.71 -13.36 -21.28
N LEU A 179 20.76 -14.17 -20.85
CA LEU A 179 19.51 -13.71 -20.28
C LEU A 179 19.72 -13.42 -18.79
N GLU A 180 19.59 -12.15 -18.45
CA GLU A 180 19.69 -11.65 -17.08
C GLU A 180 18.34 -11.75 -16.35
N ASN A 181 18.41 -11.74 -15.02
CA ASN A 181 17.24 -11.66 -14.14
C ASN A 181 16.22 -12.80 -14.35
N VAL A 182 16.68 -14.01 -14.61
CA VAL A 182 15.81 -15.21 -14.70
C VAL A 182 15.44 -15.64 -13.29
N SER A 183 14.15 -15.71 -12.96
CA SER A 183 13.69 -16.17 -11.65
C SER A 183 14.11 -17.62 -11.38
N GLU A 184 14.26 -17.97 -10.11
CA GLU A 184 14.44 -19.38 -9.74
C GLU A 184 13.25 -20.25 -10.15
N GLY A 185 13.50 -21.47 -10.59
CA GLY A 185 12.47 -22.41 -11.03
C GLY A 185 12.91 -23.40 -12.10
N GLU A 186 11.92 -24.09 -12.68
CA GLU A 186 12.12 -25.14 -13.69
C GLU A 186 11.81 -24.62 -15.09
N TYR A 187 12.78 -24.78 -15.99
CA TYR A 187 12.74 -24.26 -17.36
C TYR A 187 13.02 -25.35 -18.39
N ASN A 188 12.46 -25.17 -19.59
CA ASN A 188 12.83 -25.91 -20.78
C ASN A 188 13.55 -24.95 -21.72
N LEU A 189 14.81 -25.26 -22.04
CA LEU A 189 15.64 -24.54 -22.96
C LEU A 189 15.75 -25.33 -24.26
N SER A 190 15.50 -24.67 -25.38
CA SER A 190 15.56 -25.26 -26.72
C SER A 190 16.42 -24.42 -27.67
N MET A 191 17.07 -25.08 -28.62
CA MET A 191 17.95 -24.47 -29.62
C MET A 191 17.50 -24.85 -31.03
N GLY A 192 17.32 -23.83 -31.88
CA GLY A 192 17.20 -23.97 -33.33
C GLY A 192 18.56 -23.79 -34.00
N ILE A 193 19.01 -24.79 -34.75
CA ILE A 193 20.29 -24.75 -35.49
C ILE A 193 20.16 -23.88 -36.73
N PRO A 194 21.17 -23.02 -37.04
CA PRO A 194 21.18 -22.20 -38.25
C PRO A 194 21.20 -23.04 -39.53
N ALA A 195 20.75 -22.45 -40.63
CA ALA A 195 20.79 -23.11 -41.94
C ALA A 195 22.23 -23.49 -42.32
N GLY A 196 22.38 -24.64 -42.99
CA GLY A 196 23.69 -25.14 -43.40
C GLY A 196 24.45 -25.89 -42.30
N TYR A 197 23.86 -26.11 -41.12
CA TYR A 197 24.46 -26.90 -40.03
C TYR A 197 23.52 -28.02 -39.56
N ASN A 198 24.09 -29.08 -38.99
CA ASN A 198 23.37 -30.16 -38.30
C ASN A 198 23.78 -30.17 -36.83
N ALA A 199 22.81 -30.34 -35.93
CA ALA A 199 23.09 -30.47 -34.50
C ALA A 199 23.98 -31.70 -34.22
N THR A 200 25.01 -31.52 -33.40
CA THR A 200 25.76 -32.64 -32.80
C THR A 200 25.35 -32.89 -31.36
N THR A 201 24.81 -31.88 -30.67
CA THR A 201 24.31 -31.99 -29.29
C THR A 201 22.79 -32.11 -29.22
N THR A 202 22.28 -32.47 -28.03
CA THR A 202 20.85 -32.40 -27.74
C THR A 202 20.36 -30.95 -27.82
N LEU A 203 19.22 -30.73 -28.47
CA LEU A 203 18.66 -29.39 -28.69
C LEU A 203 17.68 -28.93 -27.62
N ASN A 204 17.32 -29.79 -26.65
CA ASN A 204 16.36 -29.48 -25.60
C ASN A 204 16.92 -29.91 -24.23
N TYR A 205 16.98 -28.98 -23.27
CA TYR A 205 17.44 -29.21 -21.91
C TYR A 205 16.37 -28.81 -20.90
N ALA A 206 16.18 -29.64 -19.88
CA ALA A 206 15.47 -29.25 -18.67
C ALA A 206 16.48 -28.61 -17.70
N LEU A 207 16.22 -27.38 -17.28
CA LEU A 207 17.09 -26.58 -16.42
C LEU A 207 16.40 -26.28 -15.11
N THR A 208 17.05 -26.60 -14.00
CA THR A 208 16.72 -26.08 -12.68
C THR A 208 17.57 -24.83 -12.45
N VAL A 209 16.92 -23.66 -12.36
CA VAL A 209 17.57 -22.38 -12.13
C VAL A 209 17.43 -22.03 -10.66
N THR A 210 18.55 -21.80 -9.97
CA THR A 210 18.56 -21.33 -8.57
C THR A 210 18.99 -19.87 -8.53
N ALA A 211 18.43 -19.10 -7.59
CA ALA A 211 18.83 -17.73 -7.33
C ALA A 211 20.36 -17.57 -7.15
N GLY A 212 20.94 -16.61 -7.88
CA GLY A 212 22.38 -16.31 -7.84
C GLY A 212 23.25 -17.13 -8.79
N ASP A 213 22.71 -18.18 -9.41
CA ASP A 213 23.48 -19.03 -10.33
C ASP A 213 23.77 -18.32 -11.65
N THR A 214 24.89 -18.68 -12.26
CA THR A 214 25.16 -18.46 -13.69
C THR A 214 25.16 -19.81 -14.39
N VAL A 215 24.11 -20.10 -15.13
CA VAL A 215 23.94 -21.36 -15.87
C VAL A 215 24.48 -21.15 -17.28
N MET A 216 25.49 -21.93 -17.65
CA MET A 216 26.03 -21.98 -19.02
C MET A 216 25.53 -23.26 -19.69
N VAL A 217 24.94 -23.15 -20.87
CA VAL A 217 24.52 -24.30 -21.68
C VAL A 217 25.14 -24.21 -23.06
N ASP A 218 25.83 -25.27 -23.46
CA ASP A 218 26.55 -25.34 -24.72
C ASP A 218 25.84 -26.25 -25.73
N PHE A 219 25.75 -25.79 -26.97
CA PHE A 219 25.22 -26.54 -28.11
C PHE A 219 26.27 -26.63 -29.20
N GLY A 220 26.42 -27.82 -29.78
CA GLY A 220 27.34 -28.08 -30.87
C GLY A 220 26.60 -28.32 -32.19
N ALA A 221 27.18 -27.84 -33.29
CA ALA A 221 26.69 -28.13 -34.63
C ALA A 221 27.84 -28.27 -35.63
N GLN A 222 27.63 -29.08 -36.67
CA GLN A 222 28.58 -29.31 -37.76
C GLN A 222 28.03 -28.82 -39.10
N PRO A 223 28.89 -28.34 -40.02
CA PRO A 223 28.45 -27.94 -41.35
C PRO A 223 27.81 -29.13 -42.07
N SER A 224 26.63 -28.88 -42.62
CA SER A 224 25.91 -29.85 -43.44
C SER A 224 26.72 -30.19 -44.68
N SER A 225 26.87 -31.48 -44.99
CA SER A 225 27.47 -31.93 -46.25
C SER A 225 26.61 -31.60 -47.49
N GLN A 226 25.44 -31.00 -47.28
CA GLN A 226 24.64 -30.43 -48.36
C GLN A 226 25.32 -29.14 -48.80
N VAL A 227 25.97 -29.20 -49.96
CA VAL A 227 26.32 -28.04 -50.76
C VAL A 227 25.03 -27.24 -50.95
N SER A 228 24.82 -26.17 -50.16
CA SER A 228 23.89 -25.13 -50.57
C SER A 228 24.41 -24.61 -51.90
N PRO A 229 23.67 -24.70 -53.01
CA PRO A 229 24.02 -23.88 -54.15
C PRO A 229 23.95 -22.45 -53.63
N THR A 230 25.03 -21.70 -53.81
CA THR A 230 25.08 -20.26 -53.59
C THR A 230 23.73 -19.66 -53.98
N GLU A 231 23.01 -19.07 -53.02
CA GLU A 231 21.90 -18.17 -53.33
C GLU A 231 22.51 -16.92 -53.95
N ASP A 232 22.92 -17.06 -55.21
CA ASP A 232 23.05 -15.93 -56.10
C ASP A 232 21.64 -15.34 -56.21
N VAL A 233 21.49 -14.08 -55.81
CA VAL A 233 20.27 -13.32 -56.03
C VAL A 233 20.19 -13.00 -57.52
N THR A 234 19.98 -14.02 -58.35
CA THR A 234 19.38 -13.86 -59.66
C THR A 234 17.88 -13.82 -59.47
N GLN A 235 17.35 -12.60 -59.36
CA GLN A 235 15.98 -12.34 -59.77
C GLN A 235 15.81 -12.86 -61.20
N GLY A 236 15.05 -13.94 -61.38
CA GLY A 236 14.67 -14.38 -62.71
C GLY A 236 14.22 -15.83 -62.80
N GLU A 237 13.00 -15.99 -63.30
CA GLU A 237 12.65 -17.11 -64.19
C GLU A 237 12.17 -18.43 -63.56
N GLY A 238 11.07 -18.36 -62.80
CA GLY A 238 10.29 -19.53 -62.39
C GLY A 238 8.78 -19.44 -62.61
N ARG A 239 8.27 -18.44 -63.34
CA ARG A 239 6.84 -18.37 -63.72
C ARG A 239 6.69 -18.82 -65.16
N SER A 240 6.50 -20.12 -65.38
CA SER A 240 6.24 -20.68 -66.71
C SER A 240 5.03 -19.96 -67.34
N PRO A 241 5.21 -19.15 -68.42
CA PRO A 241 4.12 -18.40 -69.05
C PRO A 241 3.05 -19.33 -69.65
N LEU A 242 3.37 -20.61 -69.79
CA LEU A 242 2.47 -21.66 -70.23
C LEU A 242 1.21 -21.77 -69.37
N PHE A 243 1.32 -21.69 -68.03
CA PHE A 243 0.13 -21.76 -67.17
C PHE A 243 -0.73 -20.50 -67.25
N LEU A 244 -0.14 -19.33 -67.51
CA LEU A 244 -0.88 -18.10 -67.74
C LEU A 244 -1.66 -18.15 -69.07
N ILE A 245 -1.05 -18.70 -70.12
CA ILE A 245 -1.71 -18.91 -71.42
C ILE A 245 -2.84 -19.92 -71.28
N ILE A 246 -2.61 -21.06 -70.61
CA ILE A 246 -3.66 -22.06 -70.36
C ILE A 246 -4.81 -21.43 -69.54
N GLY A 247 -4.50 -20.65 -68.51
CA GLY A 247 -5.50 -19.92 -67.72
C GLY A 247 -6.34 -18.96 -68.56
N LEU A 248 -5.73 -18.21 -69.48
CA LEU A 248 -6.44 -17.31 -70.38
C LEU A 248 -7.37 -18.07 -71.35
N PHE A 249 -6.92 -19.21 -71.89
CA PHE A 249 -7.78 -20.04 -72.75
C PHE A 249 -8.98 -20.61 -71.99
N LEU A 250 -8.80 -21.04 -70.75
CA LEU A 250 -9.89 -21.53 -69.91
C LEU A 250 -10.89 -20.41 -69.58
N LEU A 251 -10.41 -19.20 -69.25
CA LEU A 251 -11.28 -18.04 -69.02
C LEU A 251 -12.07 -17.63 -70.27
N ALA A 252 -11.42 -17.59 -71.44
CA ALA A 252 -12.07 -17.27 -72.70
C ALA A 252 -13.12 -18.34 -73.08
N GLY A 253 -12.78 -19.63 -72.90
CA GLY A 253 -13.71 -20.74 -73.11
C GLY A 253 -14.93 -20.67 -72.20
N GLY A 254 -14.73 -20.38 -70.91
CA GLY A 254 -15.80 -20.20 -69.93
C GLY A 254 -16.72 -19.03 -70.28
N ALA A 255 -16.15 -17.88 -70.65
CA ALA A 255 -16.92 -16.71 -71.09
C ALA A 255 -17.73 -16.99 -72.36
N GLY A 256 -17.16 -17.71 -73.33
CA GLY A 256 -17.85 -18.12 -74.56
C GLY A 256 -19.04 -19.05 -74.29
N LEU A 257 -18.86 -20.05 -73.42
CA LEU A 257 -19.94 -20.94 -72.97
C LEU A 257 -21.04 -20.17 -72.24
N ALA A 258 -20.68 -19.26 -71.34
CA ALA A 258 -21.64 -18.42 -70.64
C ALA A 258 -22.45 -17.55 -71.61
N PHE A 259 -21.79 -16.91 -72.58
CA PHE A 259 -22.45 -16.13 -73.62
C PHE A 259 -23.40 -16.99 -74.47
N PHE A 260 -22.98 -18.19 -74.87
CA PHE A 260 -23.81 -19.13 -75.61
C PHE A 260 -25.08 -19.51 -74.84
N PHE A 261 -24.97 -19.86 -73.55
CA PHE A 261 -26.12 -20.20 -72.72
C PHE A 261 -27.08 -19.01 -72.49
N ILE A 262 -26.55 -17.79 -72.37
CA ILE A 262 -27.37 -16.58 -72.28
C ILE A 262 -28.12 -16.35 -73.60
N ARG A 263 -27.43 -16.48 -74.73
CA ARG A 263 -28.02 -16.32 -76.07
C ARG A 263 -29.06 -17.39 -76.39
N SER A 264 -28.79 -18.65 -76.04
CA SER A 264 -29.69 -19.79 -76.31
C SER A 264 -30.97 -19.78 -75.48
N ARG A 265 -31.04 -18.97 -74.42
CA ARG A 265 -32.26 -18.74 -73.63
C ARG A 265 -33.15 -17.63 -74.19
N GLN A 266 -32.64 -16.82 -75.13
CA GLN A 266 -33.35 -15.68 -75.71
C GLN A 266 -33.97 -15.98 -77.09
N ASN A 267 -33.71 -17.15 -77.65
CA ASN A 267 -34.40 -17.72 -78.82
C ASN A 267 -35.25 -18.91 -78.38
#